data_AF-A0A7Y2G827-F1
#
_entry.id   AF-A0A7Y2G827-F1
#
_cell.length_a   1.000
_cell.length_b   1.000
_cell.length_c   1.000
_cell.angle_alpha   90.00
_cell.angle_beta   90.00
_cell.angle_gamma   90.00
#
_symmetry.space_group_name_H-M   'P 1'
#
loop_
_entity.id
_entity.type
_entity.pdbx_description
1 polymer ?
#
loop_
_entity_poly.entity_id
_entity_poly.type
_entity_poly.pdbx_seq_one_letter_code
_entity_poly.pdbx_strand_id
1 'polypeptide(L)' 'MAETQYQATGRRKCSVAQVRLVPGSGKRVVNGREFRKYFHRDVLVDVTEAPLSLTNTSVQFDV' A
#
# COMPACT_ATOMS: atom_id res chain seq x y z
N MET A 1 -15.47 18.59 -1.69
CA MET A 1 -14.28 18.70 -2.57
C MET A 1 -13.76 17.29 -2.76
N ALA A 2 -13.64 16.81 -4.00
CA ALA A 2 -13.17 15.45 -4.24
C ALA A 2 -11.69 15.36 -3.89
N GLU A 3 -11.35 14.58 -2.86
CA GLU A 3 -9.96 14.29 -2.53
C GLU A 3 -9.31 13.58 -3.72
N THR A 4 -8.08 13.99 -4.07
CA THR A 4 -7.32 13.41 -5.16
C THR A 4 -6.98 11.96 -4.82
N GLN A 5 -7.72 11.01 -5.39
CA GLN A 5 -7.48 9.58 -5.22
C GLN A 5 -6.72 9.06 -6.44
N TYR A 6 -5.56 8.44 -6.22
CA TYR A 6 -4.86 7.73 -7.28
C TYR A 6 -5.24 6.25 -7.23
N GLN A 7 -5.58 5.67 -8.37
CA GLN A 7 -5.90 4.25 -8.48
C GLN A 7 -4.87 3.55 -9.36
N ALA A 8 -4.42 2.39 -8.89
CA ALA A 8 -3.48 1.55 -9.61
C ALA A 8 -3.87 0.08 -9.47
N THR A 9 -3.43 -0.75 -10.42
CA THR A 9 -3.63 -2.20 -10.38
C THR A 9 -2.28 -2.89 -10.45
N GLY A 10 -1.97 -3.71 -9.45
CA GLY A 10 -0.78 -4.57 -9.41
C GLY A 10 -1.11 -6.01 -9.79
N ARG A 11 -0.20 -6.68 -10.52
CA ARG A 11 -0.36 -8.09 -10.91
C ARG A 11 0.94 -8.85 -10.70
N ARG A 12 0.87 -10.03 -10.08
CA ARG A 12 2.02 -10.95 -9.92
C ARG A 12 1.54 -12.40 -9.93
N LYS A 13 2.11 -13.23 -10.81
CA LYS A 13 1.65 -14.61 -11.05
C LYS A 13 0.13 -14.61 -11.35
N CYS A 14 -0.65 -15.32 -10.55
CA CYS A 14 -2.11 -15.40 -10.63
C CYS A 14 -2.84 -14.40 -9.71
N SER A 15 -2.11 -13.51 -9.01
CA SER A 15 -2.67 -12.58 -8.03
C SER A 15 -2.81 -11.18 -8.62
N VAL A 16 -3.95 -10.54 -8.33
CA VAL A 16 -4.27 -9.16 -8.74
C VAL A 16 -4.61 -8.35 -7.49
N ALA A 17 -4.06 -7.14 -7.39
CA ALA A 17 -4.35 -6.21 -6.31
C ALA A 17 -4.81 -4.87 -6.90
N GLN A 18 -5.91 -4.32 -6.40
CA GLN A 18 -6.33 -2.96 -6.68
C GLN A 18 -5.84 -2.07 -5.53
N VAL A 19 -5.06 -1.05 -5.85
CA VAL A 19 -4.45 -0.14 -4.89
C VAL A 19 -5.10 1.23 -5.04
N ARG A 20 -5.48 1.83 -3.91
CA ARG A 20 -5.99 3.19 -3.86
C ARG A 20 -5.05 4.00 -2.97
N LEU A 21 -4.45 5.03 -3.54
CA LEU A 21 -3.58 5.95 -2.82
C LEU A 21 -4.38 7.22 -2.52
N VAL A 22 -4.42 7.58 -1.26
CA VAL A 22 -5.03 8.82 -0.78
C VAL A 22 -3.95 9.63 -0.05
N PRO A 23 -3.78 10.93 -0.29
CA PRO A 23 -2.85 11.73 0.50
C PRO A 23 -3.28 11.71 1.98
N GLY A 24 -2.38 11.32 2.88
CA GLY A 24 -2.75 10.95 4.25
C GLY A 24 -1.59 10.81 5.23
N SER A 25 -1.76 9.93 6.22
CA SER A 25 -0.88 9.79 7.40
C SER A 25 0.10 8.60 7.35
N GLY A 26 0.10 7.81 6.27
CA GLY A 26 0.90 6.59 6.13
C GLY A 26 0.20 5.32 6.64
N LYS A 27 -1.12 5.34 6.83
CA LYS A 27 -1.92 4.16 7.20
C LYS A 27 -2.05 3.21 6.03
N ARG A 28 -1.85 1.92 6.30
CA ARG A 28 -1.86 0.85 5.29
C ARG A 28 -2.84 -0.24 5.71
N VAL A 29 -3.88 -0.46 4.90
CA VAL A 29 -4.96 -1.41 5.18
C VAL A 29 -5.21 -2.29 3.97
N VAL A 30 -5.16 -3.61 4.16
CA VAL A 30 -5.42 -4.59 3.10
C VAL A 30 -6.68 -5.37 3.46
N ASN A 31 -7.74 -5.23 2.64
CA ASN A 31 -9.03 -5.91 2.84
C ASN A 31 -9.61 -5.73 4.26
N GLY A 32 -9.48 -4.52 4.83
CA GLY A 32 -9.95 -4.21 6.19
C GLY A 32 -9.07 -4.77 7.31
N ARG A 33 -7.90 -5.33 7.00
CA ARG A 33 -6.91 -5.81 7.97
C ARG A 33 -5.68 -4.92 7.96
N GLU A 34 -5.04 -4.79 9.12
CA GLU A 34 -3.75 -4.10 9.21
C GLU A 34 -2.70 -4.78 8.33
N PHE A 35 -1.86 -3.96 7.70
CA PHE A 35 -0.83 -4.40 6.75
C PHE A 35 0.05 -5.54 7.29
N ARG A 36 0.58 -5.40 8.52
CA ARG A 36 1.40 -6.45 9.17
C ARG A 36 0.61 -7.71 9.52
N LYS A 37 -0.69 -7.58 9.80
CA LYS A 37 -1.56 -8.73 10.11
C LYS A 37 -1.96 -9.49 8.85
N TYR A 38 -2.01 -8.82 7.70
CA TYR A 38 -2.28 -9.45 6.41
C TYR A 38 -1.06 -10.22 5.89
N PHE A 39 0.13 -9.62 5.97
CA PHE A 39 1.38 -10.24 5.58
C PHE A 39 2.02 -10.97 6.76
N HIS A 40 1.78 -12.28 6.84
CA HIS A 40 2.30 -13.17 7.91
C HIS A 40 3.84 -13.31 7.96
N ARG A 41 4.58 -12.67 7.05
CA ARG A 41 6.03 -12.81 6.91
C ARG A 41 6.66 -11.43 6.71
N ASP A 42 7.63 -11.09 7.55
CA ASP A 42 8.26 -9.77 7.57
C ASP A 42 8.91 -9.41 6.23
N VAL A 43 9.53 -10.39 5.54
CA VAL A 43 10.12 -10.18 4.21
C VAL A 43 9.10 -9.65 3.20
N LEU A 44 7.81 -10.02 3.30
CA LEU A 44 6.77 -9.52 2.40
C LEU A 44 6.36 -8.09 2.75
N VAL A 45 6.42 -7.73 4.03
CA VAL A 45 6.22 -6.37 4.51
C VAL A 45 7.32 -5.49 3.91
N ASP A 46 8.58 -5.85 4.11
CA ASP A 46 9.74 -5.07 3.62
C ASP A 46 9.71 -4.84 2.11
N VAL A 47 9.41 -5.89 1.33
CA VAL A 47 9.32 -5.80 -0.14
C VAL A 47 8.21 -4.85 -0.59
N THR A 48 7.11 -4.80 0.14
CA THR A 48 5.96 -3.95 -0.20
C THR A 48 6.21 -2.49 0.24
N GLU A 49 7.04 -2.27 1.26
CA GLU A 49 7.44 -0.94 1.73
C GLU A 49 8.59 -0.32 0.93
N ALA A 50 9.45 -1.13 0.33
CA ALA A 50 10.59 -0.71 -0.50
C ALA A 50 10.28 0.40 -1.53
N PRO A 51 9.21 0.35 -2.35
CA PRO A 51 8.91 1.42 -3.31
C PRO A 51 8.53 2.75 -2.66
N LEU A 52 7.85 2.70 -1.50
CA LEU A 52 7.47 3.89 -0.73
C LEU A 52 8.70 4.50 -0.03
N SER A 53 9.62 3.64 0.44
CA SER A 53 10.89 4.09 1.01
C SER A 53 11.80 4.71 -0.05
N LEU A 54 11.87 4.13 -1.25
CA LEU A 54 12.70 4.64 -2.35
C LEU A 54 12.29 6.05 -2.77
N THR A 55 10.99 6.33 -2.76
CA THR A 55 10.43 7.63 -3.16
C THR A 55 10.28 8.60 -1.98
N ASN A 56 10.63 8.19 -0.76
CA ASN A 56 10.41 8.95 0.48
C ASN A 56 8.94 9.40 0.67
N THR A 57 7.99 8.63 0.13
CA THR A 57 6.55 8.93 0.19
C THR A 57 5.80 8.11 1.24
N SER A 58 6.53 7.37 2.08
CA SER A 58 6.00 6.43 3.08
C SER A 58 5.00 7.03 4.07
N VAL A 59 5.12 8.33 4.36
CA VAL A 59 4.26 9.09 5.30
C VAL A 59 3.22 9.94 4.56
N GLN A 60 3.38 10.15 3.25
CA GLN A 60 2.56 11.08 2.48
C GLN A 60 1.24 10.46 1.98
N PHE A 61 1.19 9.14 1.84
CA PHE A 61 0.03 8.44 1.28
C PHE A 61 -0.47 7.33 2.21
N ASP A 62 -1.79 7.27 2.33
CA ASP A 62 -2.53 6.13 2.87
C ASP A 62 -2.85 5.14 1.72
N VAL A 63 -2.72 3.84 2.02
CA VAL A 63 -2.81 2.72 1.06
C VAL A 63 -3.82 1.67 1.51
#